data_AF-A0A7C5E2D9-F1
#
_entry.id   AF-A0A7C5E2D9-F1
#
_cell.length_a   1.000
_cell.length_b   1.000
_cell.length_c   1.000
_cell.angle_alpha   90.00
_cell.angle_beta   90.00
_cell.angle_gamma   90.00
#
_symmetry.space_group_name_H-M   'P 1'
#
loop_
_entity.id
_entity.type
_entity.pdbx_description
1 polymer ?
#
loop_
_entity_poly.entity_id
_entity_poly.type
_entity_poly.pdbx_seq_one_letter_code
_entity_poly.pdbx_strand_id
1 'polypeptide(L)'
;MEEQMNNPGKFSPGLGDLGLKETRKNLLIPKSRPQSRHRVTQLFLKISLGFLILGFVIVPSVAAQEAIQVVDEGVEANFREHLTFTLNASSAVEIVEVDLLYQVVGQLATSRNEAEFTRGTSIEAEFKIDQTKPENYMPPGTELNYWWKIVDADGNELRTEKQTYLYLDNRYEWQTLQNDRLTLYWYEGDDSFGQALFDRANVALDTLASDVGISLEDPIKVFIYASHEDLLRALSSSAQEWTGGQAFTTFGVVVIGVHPSQLDWGLRATTHEMSHLVIHQATDNPYRGLPRWLDEGIAVYNEDTEQLVDDFAPIFDEAVKRNELMTLRTLSSPFPGDPLLANLAYGQSGAVVKFIIDTYGPEKMAELLSIFAEGSLDDEALETALGVNMDGLDNAFRASLGLPPLPGTANDAPAEVPTEEAEPASAEMANPVESSGPTPQPEAGQSSAAELPAEPAPPAEPKSSPLGLPCLAGLLPLAIFGVAVIMRKL
;
A
#
# COMPACT_ATOMS: atom_id res chain seq x y z
N MET A 1 -49.13 28.73 -24.49
CA MET A 1 -49.64 27.35 -24.45
C MET A 1 -49.22 26.79 -23.10
N GLU A 2 -49.95 27.11 -22.01
CA GLU A 2 -51.16 26.40 -21.53
C GLU A 2 -50.90 24.89 -21.35
N GLU A 3 -50.77 24.43 -20.10
CA GLU A 3 -51.81 23.70 -19.31
C GLU A 3 -51.80 22.18 -19.62
N GLN A 4 -51.99 21.18 -18.76
CA GLN A 4 -52.41 21.03 -17.35
C GLN A 4 -52.10 19.57 -16.89
N MET A 5 -52.08 19.37 -15.56
CA MET A 5 -52.61 18.25 -14.71
C MET A 5 -52.55 16.79 -15.25
N ASN A 6 -52.19 15.73 -14.50
CA ASN A 6 -52.84 15.20 -13.30
C ASN A 6 -52.24 13.81 -12.96
N ASN A 7 -52.35 13.39 -11.70
CA ASN A 7 -51.84 12.15 -11.08
C ASN A 7 -53.01 11.13 -10.84
N PRO A 8 -52.87 10.05 -10.03
CA PRO A 8 -52.39 8.68 -10.25
C PRO A 8 -53.49 7.58 -10.33
N GLY A 9 -53.13 6.34 -10.72
CA GLY A 9 -53.98 5.15 -10.63
C GLY A 9 -53.27 3.91 -10.04
N LYS A 10 -53.80 3.40 -8.91
CA LYS A 10 -53.47 2.13 -8.23
C LYS A 10 -53.91 0.91 -9.06
N PHE A 11 -53.18 -0.22 -8.97
CA PHE A 11 -53.77 -1.58 -9.01
C PHE A 11 -52.92 -2.59 -8.21
N SER A 12 -53.59 -3.40 -7.39
CA SER A 12 -53.06 -4.51 -6.58
C SER A 12 -52.93 -5.82 -7.39
N PRO A 13 -52.11 -6.80 -6.95
CA PRO A 13 -52.14 -8.16 -7.47
C PRO A 13 -53.09 -9.08 -6.67
N GLY A 14 -53.78 -9.96 -7.38
CA GLY A 14 -54.67 -11.00 -6.84
C GLY A 14 -54.02 -12.38 -6.77
N LEU A 15 -54.42 -13.14 -5.74
CA LEU A 15 -54.12 -14.55 -5.47
C LEU A 15 -54.81 -15.50 -6.47
N GLY A 16 -54.18 -16.67 -6.69
CA GLY A 16 -54.79 -17.89 -7.20
C GLY A 16 -54.24 -19.13 -6.47
N ASP A 17 -55.10 -19.71 -5.63
CA ASP A 17 -54.97 -20.92 -4.80
C ASP A 17 -55.13 -22.22 -5.64
N LEU A 18 -54.61 -23.35 -5.15
CA LEU A 18 -55.19 -24.70 -5.32
C LEU A 18 -54.46 -25.77 -4.44
N GLY A 19 -54.95 -25.95 -3.20
CA GLY A 19 -55.37 -27.23 -2.56
C GLY A 19 -54.34 -28.34 -2.22
N LEU A 20 -54.54 -29.25 -1.25
CA LEU A 20 -55.56 -29.49 -0.23
C LEU A 20 -55.16 -30.77 0.57
N LYS A 21 -55.41 -30.78 1.90
CA LYS A 21 -55.79 -31.89 2.83
C LYS A 21 -54.97 -31.90 4.13
N GLU A 22 -55.50 -31.37 5.24
CA GLU A 22 -56.35 -32.04 6.27
C GLU A 22 -55.66 -33.25 6.97
N THR A 23 -55.47 -33.30 8.29
CA THR A 23 -56.53 -33.27 9.32
C THR A 23 -55.96 -32.98 10.73
N ARG A 24 -56.78 -32.28 11.55
CA ARG A 24 -56.61 -31.96 12.98
C ARG A 24 -56.91 -33.14 13.91
N LYS A 25 -56.44 -33.06 15.17
CA LYS A 25 -57.29 -33.28 16.36
C LYS A 25 -57.05 -32.21 17.45
N ASN A 26 -58.15 -31.60 17.88
CA ASN A 26 -58.33 -30.64 18.99
C ASN A 26 -58.25 -31.35 20.37
N LEU A 27 -58.01 -30.63 21.48
CA LEU A 27 -59.06 -30.32 22.50
C LEU A 27 -58.62 -29.39 23.67
N LEU A 28 -59.25 -28.21 23.73
CA LEU A 28 -59.79 -27.38 24.84
C LEU A 28 -59.12 -27.16 26.25
N ILE A 29 -58.71 -25.89 26.46
CA ILE A 29 -58.97 -24.83 27.52
C ILE A 29 -60.09 -25.13 28.58
N PRO A 30 -60.21 -24.54 29.83
CA PRO A 30 -59.96 -23.11 30.18
C PRO A 30 -59.63 -22.62 31.64
N LYS A 31 -59.52 -21.28 31.75
CA LYS A 31 -59.22 -20.31 32.84
C LYS A 31 -60.10 -20.36 34.12
N SER A 32 -59.58 -19.89 35.28
CA SER A 32 -60.16 -18.79 36.15
C SER A 32 -59.49 -18.61 37.54
N ARG A 33 -59.26 -17.35 37.98
CA ARG A 33 -59.14 -16.87 39.41
C ARG A 33 -60.58 -16.61 40.00
N PRO A 34 -60.88 -16.13 41.25
CA PRO A 34 -60.10 -15.69 42.46
C PRO A 34 -60.70 -16.09 43.87
N GLN A 35 -60.20 -15.48 44.98
CA GLN A 35 -60.77 -15.32 46.37
C GLN A 35 -60.77 -16.55 47.32
N SER A 36 -60.79 -16.49 48.67
CA SER A 36 -60.34 -15.57 49.73
C SER A 36 -60.48 -16.32 51.09
N ARG A 37 -59.61 -16.02 52.08
CA ARG A 37 -59.74 -16.10 53.57
C ARG A 37 -60.47 -17.29 54.26
N HIS A 38 -59.82 -17.88 55.28
CA HIS A 38 -60.26 -18.11 56.70
C HIS A 38 -59.16 -18.95 57.42
N ARG A 39 -58.37 -18.41 58.39
CA ARG A 39 -58.57 -18.24 59.85
C ARG A 39 -58.29 -19.50 60.71
N VAL A 40 -57.53 -19.31 61.82
CA VAL A 40 -57.57 -20.01 63.16
C VAL A 40 -56.67 -21.29 63.24
N THR A 41 -55.76 -21.56 64.21
CA THR A 41 -55.42 -21.05 65.57
C THR A 41 -54.00 -21.48 66.03
N GLN A 42 -53.53 -20.82 67.09
CA GLN A 42 -52.32 -20.93 67.92
C GLN A 42 -52.09 -22.27 68.65
N LEU A 43 -50.85 -22.58 69.11
CA LEU A 43 -50.40 -22.48 70.53
C LEU A 43 -48.92 -22.91 70.76
N PHE A 44 -48.30 -22.26 71.75
CA PHE A 44 -46.90 -22.26 72.25
C PHE A 44 -46.44 -23.57 72.98
N LEU A 45 -45.12 -23.80 73.16
CA LEU A 45 -44.39 -23.76 74.48
C LEU A 45 -42.93 -24.32 74.48
N LYS A 46 -41.96 -23.41 74.71
CA LYS A 46 -40.71 -23.39 75.55
C LYS A 46 -39.72 -24.57 75.76
N ILE A 47 -38.45 -24.21 75.52
CA ILE A 47 -37.18 -24.37 76.31
C ILE A 47 -36.47 -25.75 76.36
N SER A 48 -35.23 -25.77 75.86
CA SER A 48 -34.06 -26.33 76.56
C SER A 48 -32.75 -25.69 76.09
N LEU A 49 -31.96 -25.29 77.08
CA LEU A 49 -30.67 -24.60 77.05
C LEU A 49 -29.53 -25.63 76.90
N GLY A 50 -28.53 -25.37 76.06
CA GLY A 50 -27.31 -26.19 76.00
C GLY A 50 -26.30 -25.76 74.94
N PHE A 51 -25.37 -24.89 75.34
CA PHE A 51 -24.02 -24.66 74.80
C PHE A 51 -23.63 -25.38 73.49
N LEU A 52 -23.32 -24.61 72.43
CA LEU A 52 -22.07 -24.80 71.68
C LEU A 52 -21.72 -23.55 70.85
N ILE A 53 -20.80 -22.76 71.42
CA ILE A 53 -19.69 -22.07 70.75
C ILE A 53 -20.00 -21.48 69.37
N LEU A 54 -20.24 -20.18 69.38
CA LEU A 54 -20.11 -19.29 68.24
C LEU A 54 -18.65 -19.37 67.74
N GLY A 55 -18.39 -20.30 66.83
CA GLY A 55 -17.20 -20.29 65.98
C GLY A 55 -17.35 -19.14 64.99
N PHE A 56 -17.11 -17.92 65.45
CA PHE A 56 -16.65 -16.87 64.55
C PHE A 56 -15.28 -17.35 64.07
N VAL A 57 -15.27 -18.09 62.96
CA VAL A 57 -14.08 -18.20 62.13
C VAL A 57 -13.84 -16.77 61.67
N ILE A 58 -12.98 -16.06 62.41
CA ILE A 58 -12.24 -14.95 61.85
C ILE A 58 -11.41 -15.62 60.78
N VAL A 59 -11.97 -15.74 59.57
CA VAL A 59 -11.16 -15.91 58.38
C VAL A 59 -10.28 -14.67 58.45
N PRO A 60 -8.95 -14.80 58.63
CA PRO A 60 -8.11 -13.64 58.42
C PRO A 60 -8.47 -13.19 57.02
N SER A 61 -9.04 -11.99 56.90
CA SER A 61 -9.04 -11.29 55.63
C SER A 61 -7.59 -11.32 55.23
N VAL A 62 -7.25 -12.22 54.30
CA VAL A 62 -6.02 -12.15 53.56
C VAL A 62 -6.09 -10.74 53.03
N ALA A 63 -5.28 -9.85 53.59
CA ALA A 63 -5.17 -8.51 53.06
C ALA A 63 -4.83 -8.75 51.59
N ALA A 64 -5.78 -8.44 50.70
CA ALA A 64 -5.48 -8.39 49.29
C ALA A 64 -4.35 -7.37 49.23
N GLN A 65 -3.13 -7.86 49.02
CA GLN A 65 -1.98 -7.02 48.80
C GLN A 65 -2.41 -6.05 47.71
N GLU A 66 -2.37 -4.74 47.97
CA GLU A 66 -2.91 -3.78 47.01
C GLU A 66 -2.21 -4.03 45.68
N ALA A 67 -2.98 -4.52 44.72
CA ALA A 67 -2.47 -4.86 43.40
C ALA A 67 -1.84 -3.61 42.80
N ILE A 68 -0.80 -3.77 41.98
CA ILE A 68 -0.23 -2.67 41.20
C ILE A 68 -1.39 -1.88 40.56
N GLN A 69 -1.38 -0.55 40.71
CA GLN A 69 -2.37 0.37 40.17
C GLN A 69 -1.69 1.34 39.21
N VAL A 70 -2.27 1.50 38.03
CA VAL A 70 -1.90 2.59 37.11
C VAL A 70 -2.74 3.80 37.46
N VAL A 71 -2.07 4.92 37.71
CA VAL A 71 -2.68 6.21 38.04
C VAL A 71 -2.95 7.00 36.76
N ASP A 72 -1.98 7.01 35.85
CA ASP A 72 -2.04 7.72 34.58
C ASP A 72 -1.06 7.10 33.58
N GLU A 73 -1.39 7.13 32.30
CA GLU A 73 -0.49 6.74 31.21
C GLU A 73 -0.75 7.63 30.00
N GLY A 74 0.30 7.91 29.22
CA GLY A 74 0.18 8.85 28.11
C GLY A 74 1.29 8.71 27.06
N VAL A 75 1.06 9.38 25.94
CA VAL A 75 2.04 9.51 24.86
C VAL A 75 2.05 10.96 24.40
N GLU A 76 3.25 11.54 24.37
CA GLU A 76 3.51 12.82 23.74
C GLU A 76 4.45 12.63 22.56
N ALA A 77 4.24 13.35 21.47
CA ALA A 77 5.10 13.28 20.30
C ALA A 77 5.50 14.68 19.84
N ASN A 78 6.74 14.80 19.39
CA ASN A 78 7.20 15.90 18.57
C ASN A 78 7.70 15.30 17.26
N PHE A 79 6.96 15.55 16.18
CA PHE A 79 7.17 14.84 14.92
C PHE A 79 8.61 15.00 14.41
N ARG A 80 9.22 13.87 14.06
CA ARG A 80 10.62 13.70 13.65
C ARG A 80 11.68 13.94 14.70
N GLU A 81 11.30 14.37 15.89
CA GLU A 81 12.21 14.45 17.04
C GLU A 81 12.06 13.22 17.93
N HIS A 82 10.86 12.97 18.47
CA HIS A 82 10.65 11.86 19.39
C HIS A 82 9.18 11.53 19.68
N LEU A 83 8.95 10.33 20.20
CA LEU A 83 7.74 9.94 20.93
C LEU A 83 8.14 9.58 22.36
N THR A 84 7.45 10.12 23.35
CA THR A 84 7.67 9.86 24.77
C THR A 84 6.44 9.22 25.36
N PHE A 85 6.59 8.00 25.86
CA PHE A 85 5.56 7.25 26.57
C PHE A 85 5.79 7.43 28.07
N THR A 86 4.74 7.78 28.81
CA THR A 86 4.79 8.00 30.25
C THR A 86 3.83 7.08 31.00
N LEU A 87 4.21 6.71 32.21
CA LEU A 87 3.42 5.87 33.11
C LEU A 87 3.60 6.33 34.55
N ASN A 88 2.50 6.64 35.22
CA ASN A 88 2.43 6.81 36.67
C ASN A 88 1.77 5.58 37.29
N ALA A 89 2.49 4.87 38.15
CA ALA A 89 2.00 3.65 38.79
C ALA A 89 2.33 3.61 40.29
N SER A 90 1.55 2.84 41.04
CA SER A 90 1.77 2.60 42.46
C SER A 90 1.54 1.13 42.83
N SER A 91 2.19 0.66 43.89
CA SER A 91 2.03 -0.69 44.42
C SER A 91 2.27 -0.68 45.93
N ALA A 92 1.75 -1.70 46.63
CA ALA A 92 2.01 -1.90 48.06
C ALA A 92 3.49 -2.17 48.37
N VAL A 93 4.23 -2.71 47.40
CA VAL A 93 5.66 -2.99 47.50
C VAL A 93 6.42 -2.31 46.36
N GLU A 94 7.75 -2.30 46.43
CA GLU A 94 8.59 -1.61 45.46
C GLU A 94 8.37 -2.16 44.04
N ILE A 95 8.13 -1.27 43.07
CA ILE A 95 8.14 -1.60 41.64
C ILE A 95 9.60 -1.72 41.19
N VAL A 96 9.95 -2.84 40.54
CA VAL A 96 11.35 -3.19 40.22
C VAL A 96 11.62 -3.35 38.73
N GLU A 97 10.59 -3.54 37.91
CA GLU A 97 10.65 -3.64 36.45
C GLU A 97 9.45 -2.91 35.83
N VAL A 98 9.71 -2.11 34.79
CA VAL A 98 8.70 -1.44 33.97
C VAL A 98 9.17 -1.52 32.52
N ASP A 99 8.39 -2.18 31.66
CA ASP A 99 8.66 -2.26 30.24
C ASP A 99 7.53 -1.62 29.44
N LEU A 100 7.89 -0.82 28.43
CA LEU A 100 6.99 -0.47 27.34
C LEU A 100 7.06 -1.57 26.28
N LEU A 101 5.90 -2.12 25.93
CA LEU A 101 5.73 -2.93 24.74
C LEU A 101 4.96 -2.15 23.70
N TYR A 102 5.44 -2.16 22.45
CA TYR A 102 4.70 -1.58 21.34
C TYR A 102 4.83 -2.42 20.07
N GLN A 103 3.81 -2.32 19.21
CA GLN A 103 3.70 -2.98 17.93
C GLN A 103 3.18 -1.98 16.91
N VAL A 104 3.87 -1.83 15.79
CA VAL A 104 3.36 -1.10 14.63
C VAL A 104 2.21 -1.91 14.03
N VAL A 105 1.05 -1.30 13.82
CA VAL A 105 -0.10 -1.96 13.19
C VAL A 105 0.30 -2.46 11.80
N GLY A 106 -0.12 -3.68 11.46
CA GLY A 106 0.31 -4.38 10.22
C GLY A 106 1.60 -5.19 10.38
N GLN A 107 2.39 -4.97 11.43
CA GLN A 107 3.63 -5.71 11.66
C GLN A 107 3.47 -6.79 12.74
N LEU A 108 4.11 -7.94 12.52
CA LEU A 108 4.05 -9.07 13.46
C LEU A 108 4.95 -8.89 14.70
N ALA A 109 6.01 -8.08 14.58
CA ALA A 109 6.98 -7.90 15.64
C ALA A 109 6.44 -6.99 16.76
N THR A 110 6.65 -7.41 18.00
CA THR A 110 6.44 -6.56 19.20
C THR A 110 7.80 -6.18 19.75
N SER A 111 8.03 -4.88 19.89
CA SER A 111 9.18 -4.34 20.61
C SER A 111 8.92 -4.37 22.11
N ARG A 112 9.92 -4.76 22.90
CA ARG A 112 9.90 -4.70 24.37
C ARG A 112 11.09 -3.86 24.81
N ASN A 113 10.83 -2.82 25.60
CA ASN A 113 11.84 -1.85 25.98
C ASN A 113 11.73 -1.51 27.47
N GLU A 114 12.85 -1.53 28.17
CA GLU A 114 12.92 -1.14 29.58
C GLU A 114 12.73 0.39 29.69
N ALA A 115 11.86 0.80 30.61
CA ALA A 115 11.58 2.21 30.87
C ALA A 115 12.58 2.81 31.85
N GLU A 116 12.83 4.10 31.73
CA GLU A 116 13.58 4.87 32.72
C GLU A 116 12.65 5.23 33.89
N PHE A 117 12.97 4.76 35.10
CA PHE A 117 12.24 5.11 36.31
C PHE A 117 13.11 4.94 37.56
N THR A 118 12.69 5.55 38.67
CA THR A 118 13.27 5.28 39.99
C THR A 118 12.37 4.30 40.74
N ARG A 119 12.95 3.19 41.23
CA ARG A 119 12.21 2.19 42.01
C ARG A 119 11.57 2.82 43.25
N GLY A 120 10.35 2.37 43.54
CA GLY A 120 9.57 2.83 44.68
C GLY A 120 8.17 2.22 44.69
N THR A 121 7.40 2.51 45.73
CA THR A 121 5.97 2.13 45.83
C THR A 121 5.05 3.05 45.02
N SER A 122 5.58 4.18 44.55
CA SER A 122 4.95 5.08 43.59
C SER A 122 6.05 5.54 42.64
N ILE A 123 5.85 5.36 41.35
CA ILE A 123 6.85 5.60 40.32
C ILE A 123 6.26 6.41 39.17
N GLU A 124 7.14 7.16 38.53
CA GLU A 124 6.95 7.78 37.22
C GLU A 124 7.99 7.15 36.31
N ALA A 125 7.53 6.53 35.22
CA ALA A 125 8.36 5.87 34.22
C ALA A 125 8.20 6.53 32.86
N GLU A 126 9.31 6.59 32.12
CA GLU A 126 9.36 7.16 30.78
C GLU A 126 10.07 6.19 29.82
N PHE A 127 9.57 6.07 28.59
CA PHE A 127 10.34 5.52 27.48
C PHE A 127 10.26 6.42 26.26
N LYS A 128 11.42 6.75 25.70
CA LYS A 128 11.53 7.69 24.58
C LYS A 128 12.05 7.01 23.32
N ILE A 129 11.25 7.07 22.25
CA ILE A 129 11.67 6.70 20.90
C ILE A 129 12.26 7.94 20.21
N ASP A 130 13.57 7.94 19.98
CA ASP A 130 14.27 8.98 19.23
C ASP A 130 14.07 8.80 17.72
N GLN A 131 13.27 9.69 17.11
CA GLN A 131 12.91 9.67 15.68
C GLN A 131 13.97 10.28 14.77
N THR A 132 15.04 10.85 15.34
CA THR A 132 16.18 11.34 14.56
C THR A 132 17.10 10.22 14.09
N LYS A 133 16.97 9.03 14.71
CA LYS A 133 17.72 7.82 14.38
C LYS A 133 17.02 7.05 13.25
N PRO A 134 17.71 6.74 12.13
CA PRO A 134 17.10 6.04 11.00
C PRO A 134 16.44 4.70 11.36
N GLU A 135 17.00 3.94 12.30
CA GLU A 135 16.46 2.65 12.75
C GLU A 135 15.13 2.74 13.52
N ASN A 136 14.79 3.92 14.03
CA ASN A 136 13.55 4.19 14.77
C ASN A 136 12.54 5.00 13.93
N TYR A 137 12.91 5.37 12.70
CA TYR A 137 12.09 6.24 11.87
C TYR A 137 10.71 5.62 11.63
N MET A 138 9.67 6.42 11.87
CA MET A 138 8.29 6.11 11.52
C MET A 138 7.72 7.23 10.65
N PRO A 139 7.07 6.92 9.52
CA PRO A 139 6.40 7.92 8.69
C PRO A 139 5.15 8.49 9.42
N PRO A 140 4.63 9.65 8.97
CA PRO A 140 3.37 10.17 9.51
C PRO A 140 2.23 9.17 9.28
N GLY A 141 1.27 9.12 10.20
CA GLY A 141 0.16 8.18 10.14
C GLY A 141 0.49 6.76 10.60
N THR A 142 1.69 6.52 11.13
CA THR A 142 2.03 5.25 11.76
C THR A 142 1.12 5.01 12.97
N GLU A 143 0.43 3.88 13.00
CA GLU A 143 -0.36 3.45 14.14
C GLU A 143 0.43 2.50 15.04
N LEU A 144 0.44 2.80 16.33
CA LEU A 144 1.14 2.03 17.36
C LEU A 144 0.13 1.45 18.34
N ASN A 145 0.13 0.14 18.50
CA ASN A 145 -0.49 -0.52 19.64
C ASN A 145 0.56 -0.64 20.75
N TYR A 146 0.35 -0.01 21.90
CA TYR A 146 1.28 -0.06 23.03
C TYR A 146 0.58 -0.46 24.34
N TRP A 147 1.36 -1.04 25.25
CA TRP A 147 0.94 -1.38 26.61
C TRP A 147 2.16 -1.49 27.52
N TRP A 148 1.94 -1.34 28.82
CA TRP A 148 2.98 -1.45 29.83
C TRP A 148 2.94 -2.82 30.48
N LYS A 149 4.13 -3.32 30.86
CA LYS A 149 4.31 -4.43 31.79
C LYS A 149 5.01 -3.90 33.03
N ILE A 150 4.43 -4.14 34.21
CA ILE A 150 4.93 -3.65 35.49
C ILE A 150 5.12 -4.86 36.40
N VAL A 151 6.28 -4.99 37.03
CA VAL A 151 6.57 -6.05 38.02
C VAL A 151 7.06 -5.44 39.32
N ASP A 152 6.49 -5.91 40.43
CA ASP A 152 6.90 -5.52 41.77
C ASP A 152 7.91 -6.50 42.41
N ALA A 153 8.46 -6.12 43.57
CA ALA A 153 9.49 -6.89 44.26
C ALA A 153 9.03 -8.28 44.76
N ASP A 154 7.71 -8.47 44.90
CA ASP A 154 7.12 -9.76 45.27
C ASP A 154 6.84 -10.64 44.04
N GLY A 155 7.10 -10.11 42.83
CA GLY A 155 6.91 -10.79 41.56
C GLY A 155 5.48 -10.70 41.02
N ASN A 156 4.63 -9.83 41.57
CA ASN A 156 3.32 -9.57 40.97
C ASN A 156 3.52 -8.81 39.65
N GLU A 157 2.78 -9.20 38.62
CA GLU A 157 2.83 -8.57 37.30
C GLU A 157 1.47 -7.95 36.95
N LEU A 158 1.50 -6.72 36.47
CA LEU A 158 0.36 -6.07 35.81
C LEU A 158 0.73 -5.77 34.35
N ARG A 159 -0.21 -6.04 33.44
CA ARG A 159 -0.17 -5.53 32.07
C ARG A 159 -1.33 -4.57 31.86
N THR A 160 -1.07 -3.41 31.29
CA THR A 160 -2.14 -2.49 30.91
C THR A 160 -2.89 -3.03 29.69
N GLU A 161 -4.10 -2.52 29.49
CA GLU A 161 -4.82 -2.74 28.24
C GLU A 161 -4.07 -2.11 27.08
N LYS A 162 -4.19 -2.71 25.89
CA LYS A 162 -3.56 -2.14 24.70
C LYS A 162 -4.23 -0.82 24.33
N GLN A 163 -3.41 0.21 24.15
CA GLN A 163 -3.79 1.51 23.65
C GLN A 163 -3.30 1.68 22.22
N THR A 164 -4.05 2.42 21.39
CA THR A 164 -3.64 2.76 20.03
C THR A 164 -3.27 4.24 19.95
N TYR A 165 -2.12 4.54 19.37
CA TYR A 165 -1.63 5.90 19.13
C TYR A 165 -1.35 6.11 17.65
N LEU A 166 -1.95 7.15 17.06
CA LEU A 166 -1.70 7.55 15.67
C LEU A 166 -0.63 8.66 15.66
N TYR A 167 0.56 8.32 15.18
CA TYR A 167 1.68 9.25 15.11
C TYR A 167 1.54 10.19 13.91
N LEU A 168 0.98 11.38 14.14
CA LEU A 168 0.81 12.42 13.13
C LEU A 168 1.94 13.44 13.13
N ASP A 169 2.12 14.10 12.00
CA ASP A 169 2.95 15.29 11.89
C ASP A 169 2.26 16.49 12.54
N ASN A 170 2.59 16.75 13.81
CA ASN A 170 1.98 17.78 14.63
C ASN A 170 2.49 19.21 14.34
N ARG A 171 3.23 19.41 13.24
CA ARG A 171 3.62 20.76 12.76
C ARG A 171 2.50 21.43 11.98
N TYR A 172 1.48 20.68 11.56
CA TYR A 172 0.38 21.15 10.72
C TYR A 172 -0.98 20.74 11.30
N GLU A 173 -1.99 21.56 11.02
CA GLU A 173 -3.39 21.25 11.31
C GLU A 173 -4.02 20.56 10.09
N TRP A 174 -4.15 19.24 10.15
CA TRP A 174 -4.60 18.42 9.03
C TRP A 174 -6.13 18.49 8.84
N GLN A 175 -6.54 18.74 7.60
CA GLN A 175 -7.87 18.41 7.08
C GLN A 175 -7.90 16.92 6.71
N THR A 176 -9.09 16.31 6.71
CA THR A 176 -9.23 14.86 6.51
C THR A 176 -10.47 14.49 5.70
N LEU A 177 -10.28 13.58 4.74
CA LEU A 177 -11.35 12.83 4.07
C LEU A 177 -11.07 11.35 4.28
N GLN A 178 -12.12 10.57 4.53
CA GLN A 178 -11.99 9.15 4.85
C GLN A 178 -13.17 8.34 4.32
N ASN A 179 -12.88 7.11 3.90
CA ASN A 179 -13.85 6.03 3.76
C ASN A 179 -13.26 4.71 4.33
N ASP A 180 -13.88 3.58 4.04
CA ASP A 180 -13.44 2.27 4.52
C ASP A 180 -12.09 1.81 3.92
N ARG A 181 -11.64 2.43 2.82
CA ARG A 181 -10.43 2.03 2.08
C ARG A 181 -9.24 2.95 2.34
N LEU A 182 -9.46 4.25 2.45
CA LEU A 182 -8.37 5.19 2.61
C LEU A 182 -8.75 6.43 3.43
N THR A 183 -7.72 7.01 4.05
CA THR A 183 -7.78 8.33 4.68
C THR A 183 -6.78 9.27 4.01
N LEU A 184 -7.25 10.42 3.52
CA LEU A 184 -6.43 11.49 2.95
C LEU A 184 -6.28 12.62 3.97
N TYR A 185 -5.05 13.07 4.17
CA TYR A 185 -4.68 14.19 5.03
C TYR A 185 -4.03 15.29 4.17
N TRP A 186 -4.47 16.55 4.30
CA TRP A 186 -3.82 17.73 3.71
C TRP A 186 -3.96 18.93 4.65
N TYR A 187 -3.07 19.93 4.61
CA TYR A 187 -3.21 21.13 5.46
C TYR A 187 -3.33 22.44 4.67
N GLU A 188 -3.00 22.44 3.38
CA GLU A 188 -3.11 23.61 2.50
C GLU A 188 -3.93 23.28 1.25
N GLY A 189 -4.68 24.26 0.74
CA GLY A 189 -5.72 24.06 -0.26
C GLY A 189 -7.12 24.07 0.36
N ASP A 190 -8.14 24.27 -0.48
CA ASP A 190 -9.54 24.22 -0.08
C ASP A 190 -10.11 22.79 -0.13
N ASP A 191 -11.37 22.63 0.30
CA ASP A 191 -12.06 21.33 0.27
C ASP A 191 -12.10 20.72 -1.14
N SER A 192 -12.13 21.55 -2.20
CA SER A 192 -12.19 21.06 -3.58
C SER A 192 -10.87 20.43 -4.02
N PHE A 193 -9.75 20.98 -3.57
CA PHE A 193 -8.42 20.39 -3.76
C PHE A 193 -8.31 19.02 -3.08
N GLY A 194 -8.68 18.93 -1.79
CA GLY A 194 -8.68 17.67 -1.05
C GLY A 194 -9.63 16.63 -1.67
N GLN A 195 -10.84 17.04 -2.06
CA GLN A 195 -11.82 16.16 -2.67
C GLN A 195 -11.34 15.59 -4.01
N ALA A 196 -10.71 16.40 -4.86
CA ALA A 196 -10.20 15.93 -6.15
C ALA A 196 -9.13 14.83 -5.98
N LEU A 197 -8.20 15.00 -5.03
CA LEU A 197 -7.19 13.99 -4.71
C LEU A 197 -7.83 12.71 -4.13
N PHE A 198 -8.80 12.87 -3.22
CA PHE A 198 -9.51 11.75 -2.61
C PHE A 198 -10.32 10.94 -3.64
N ASP A 199 -11.02 11.61 -4.55
CA ASP A 199 -11.79 10.98 -5.61
C ASP A 199 -10.86 10.24 -6.59
N ARG A 200 -9.74 10.87 -6.99
CA ARG A 200 -8.77 10.23 -7.89
C ARG A 200 -8.12 9.00 -7.26
N ALA A 201 -7.80 9.04 -5.96
CA ALA A 201 -7.28 7.89 -5.23
C ALA A 201 -8.29 6.73 -5.23
N ASN A 202 -9.57 7.01 -5.00
CA ASN A 202 -10.61 5.98 -5.06
C ASN A 202 -10.78 5.37 -6.46
N VAL A 203 -10.75 6.20 -7.52
CA VAL A 203 -10.76 5.71 -8.91
C VAL A 203 -9.54 4.84 -9.19
N ALA A 204 -8.35 5.24 -8.74
CA ALA A 204 -7.13 4.46 -8.90
C ALA A 204 -7.20 3.09 -8.19
N LEU A 205 -7.85 3.00 -7.03
CA LEU A 205 -8.10 1.71 -6.35
C LEU A 205 -9.07 0.84 -7.16
N ASP A 206 -10.12 1.44 -7.73
CA ASP A 206 -11.08 0.72 -8.57
C ASP A 206 -10.42 0.18 -9.86
N THR A 207 -9.55 0.98 -10.49
CA THR A 207 -8.77 0.58 -11.68
C THR A 207 -7.82 -0.59 -11.38
N LEU A 208 -7.10 -0.57 -10.26
CA LEU A 208 -6.24 -1.70 -9.88
C LEU A 208 -7.06 -2.99 -9.67
N ALA A 209 -8.26 -2.87 -9.10
CA ALA A 209 -9.15 -4.00 -8.90
C ALA A 209 -9.72 -4.55 -10.23
N SER A 210 -10.06 -3.70 -11.19
CA SER A 210 -10.65 -4.13 -12.47
C SER A 210 -9.61 -4.60 -13.50
N ASP A 211 -8.51 -3.89 -13.65
CA ASP A 211 -7.59 -4.04 -14.78
C ASP A 211 -6.37 -4.89 -14.43
N VAL A 212 -5.94 -4.84 -13.17
CA VAL A 212 -4.78 -5.59 -12.67
C VAL A 212 -5.23 -6.81 -11.86
N GLY A 213 -6.45 -6.77 -11.31
CA GLY A 213 -7.04 -7.86 -10.52
C GLY A 213 -6.50 -7.94 -9.09
N ILE A 214 -5.95 -6.84 -8.57
CA ILE A 214 -5.49 -6.73 -7.18
C ILE A 214 -6.35 -5.74 -6.42
N SER A 215 -6.64 -6.03 -5.16
CA SER A 215 -7.48 -5.20 -4.30
C SER A 215 -6.77 -4.89 -3.00
N LEU A 216 -7.14 -3.76 -2.41
CA LEU A 216 -6.66 -3.38 -1.10
C LEU A 216 -7.26 -4.30 -0.03
N GLU A 217 -6.40 -4.88 0.81
CA GLU A 217 -6.80 -5.73 1.94
C GLU A 217 -6.95 -4.91 3.22
N ASP A 218 -5.98 -4.01 3.47
CA ASP A 218 -5.93 -3.15 4.65
C ASP A 218 -6.01 -1.66 4.26
N PRO A 219 -6.77 -0.83 5.00
CA PRO A 219 -6.91 0.60 4.68
C PRO A 219 -5.58 1.35 4.68
N ILE A 220 -5.46 2.31 3.76
CA ILE A 220 -4.23 3.10 3.56
C ILE A 220 -4.39 4.57 3.97
N LYS A 221 -3.27 5.24 4.18
CA LYS A 221 -3.23 6.67 4.53
C LYS A 221 -2.40 7.43 3.51
N VAL A 222 -2.92 8.56 3.04
CA VAL A 222 -2.24 9.44 2.08
C VAL A 222 -2.07 10.81 2.72
N PHE A 223 -0.84 11.30 2.79
CA PHE A 223 -0.50 12.61 3.36
C PHE A 223 0.00 13.54 2.26
N ILE A 224 -0.66 14.69 2.13
CA ILE A 224 -0.35 15.71 1.13
C ILE A 224 0.32 16.89 1.82
N TYR A 225 1.60 17.05 1.53
CA TYR A 225 2.42 18.19 1.93
C TYR A 225 2.34 19.28 0.86
N ALA A 226 2.13 20.53 1.27
CA ALA A 226 1.91 21.64 0.33
C ALA A 226 3.19 22.10 -0.38
N SER A 227 4.36 21.70 0.12
CA SER A 227 5.66 22.05 -0.44
C SER A 227 6.64 20.89 -0.39
N HIS A 228 7.63 20.92 -1.29
CA HIS A 228 8.74 19.97 -1.32
C HIS A 228 9.56 20.05 -0.02
N GLU A 229 9.73 21.23 0.55
CA GLU A 229 10.45 21.41 1.82
C GLU A 229 9.74 20.70 2.97
N ASP A 230 8.42 20.84 3.07
CA ASP A 230 7.63 20.20 4.11
C ASP A 230 7.67 18.66 3.98
N LEU A 231 7.58 18.15 2.74
CA LEU A 231 7.76 16.73 2.43
C LEU A 231 9.13 16.24 2.88
N LEU A 232 10.23 16.88 2.46
CA LEU A 232 11.58 16.48 2.86
C LEU A 232 11.77 16.51 4.38
N ARG A 233 11.15 17.47 5.06
CA ARG A 233 11.15 17.53 6.54
C ARG A 233 10.32 16.44 7.20
N ALA A 234 9.47 15.72 6.45
CA ALA A 234 8.74 14.53 6.91
C ALA A 234 9.48 13.21 6.64
N LEU A 235 10.38 13.20 5.65
CA LEU A 235 11.16 12.04 5.24
C LEU A 235 12.48 11.85 6.01
N SER A 236 12.88 10.60 6.27
CA SER A 236 14.18 10.28 6.89
C SER A 236 15.35 10.92 6.12
N SER A 237 16.50 11.15 6.77
CA SER A 237 17.67 11.77 6.11
C SER A 237 18.28 10.90 4.99
N SER A 238 17.90 9.64 4.89
CA SER A 238 18.24 8.72 3.79
C SER A 238 17.23 8.74 2.64
N ALA A 239 16.10 9.42 2.80
CA ALA A 239 15.16 9.60 1.71
C ALA A 239 15.77 10.52 0.66
N GLN A 240 15.61 10.12 -0.58
CA GLN A 240 16.29 10.75 -1.69
C GLN A 240 15.65 12.13 -1.95
N GLU A 241 16.47 13.19 -1.95
CA GLU A 241 16.02 14.60 -2.00
C GLU A 241 15.15 14.96 -3.23
N TRP A 242 15.07 14.09 -4.24
CA TRP A 242 14.31 14.29 -5.48
C TRP A 242 12.91 13.65 -5.50
N THR A 243 12.50 12.98 -4.42
CA THR A 243 11.18 12.31 -4.34
C THR A 243 10.05 13.33 -4.31
N GLY A 244 9.15 13.29 -5.30
CA GLY A 244 7.89 14.04 -5.29
C GLY A 244 6.84 13.41 -4.38
N GLY A 245 6.98 12.11 -4.13
CA GLY A 245 6.26 11.34 -3.13
C GLY A 245 7.06 10.10 -2.73
N GLN A 246 6.58 9.42 -1.69
CA GLN A 246 7.13 8.15 -1.25
C GLN A 246 6.06 7.27 -0.62
N ALA A 247 5.97 6.03 -1.09
CA ALA A 247 5.24 4.95 -0.43
C ALA A 247 6.06 4.27 0.67
N PHE A 248 5.49 4.22 1.87
CA PHE A 248 5.94 3.41 3.01
C PHE A 248 5.04 2.19 3.12
N THR A 249 5.29 1.21 2.25
CA THR A 249 4.39 0.08 2.01
C THR A 249 4.09 -0.74 3.27
N THR A 250 5.10 -1.01 4.11
CA THR A 250 4.93 -1.74 5.40
C THR A 250 4.12 -0.97 6.45
N PHE A 251 3.89 0.33 6.25
CA PHE A 251 3.08 1.18 7.13
C PHE A 251 1.70 1.48 6.55
N GLY A 252 1.44 1.10 5.29
CA GLY A 252 0.22 1.50 4.57
C GLY A 252 0.11 3.02 4.39
N VAL A 253 1.24 3.72 4.29
CA VAL A 253 1.31 5.19 4.23
C VAL A 253 1.96 5.63 2.93
N VAL A 254 1.40 6.65 2.30
CA VAL A 254 2.04 7.42 1.23
C VAL A 254 2.14 8.89 1.65
N VAL A 255 3.26 9.53 1.35
CA VAL A 255 3.48 10.97 1.53
C VAL A 255 3.81 11.62 0.19
N ILE A 256 3.22 12.77 -0.14
CA ILE A 256 3.39 13.42 -1.45
C ILE A 256 3.43 14.93 -1.29
N GLY A 257 4.32 15.59 -2.01
CA GLY A 257 4.47 17.05 -2.02
C GLY A 257 3.63 17.72 -3.12
N VAL A 258 2.34 17.96 -2.88
CA VAL A 258 1.43 18.60 -3.86
C VAL A 258 1.07 20.03 -3.44
N HIS A 259 1.67 21.01 -4.12
CA HIS A 259 1.20 22.40 -3.98
C HIS A 259 -0.21 22.55 -4.60
N PRO A 260 -1.15 23.31 -4.01
CA PRO A 260 -2.52 23.43 -4.52
C PRO A 260 -2.63 23.89 -5.99
N SER A 261 -1.65 24.66 -6.48
CA SER A 261 -1.60 25.09 -7.89
C SER A 261 -1.11 24.02 -8.87
N GLN A 262 -0.72 22.84 -8.38
CA GLN A 262 -0.16 21.72 -9.16
C GLN A 262 -1.07 20.48 -9.07
N LEU A 263 -2.39 20.69 -8.97
CA LEU A 263 -3.37 19.62 -8.81
C LEU A 263 -3.24 18.53 -9.88
N ASP A 264 -3.07 18.87 -11.15
CA ASP A 264 -2.94 17.87 -12.23
C ASP A 264 -1.76 16.92 -12.02
N TRP A 265 -0.63 17.44 -11.53
CA TRP A 265 0.51 16.61 -11.15
C TRP A 265 0.19 15.79 -9.89
N GLY A 266 -0.45 16.40 -8.89
CA GLY A 266 -0.85 15.74 -7.64
C GLY A 266 -1.80 14.57 -7.84
N LEU A 267 -2.75 14.67 -8.78
CA LEU A 267 -3.67 13.60 -9.14
C LEU A 267 -2.91 12.38 -9.69
N ARG A 268 -1.90 12.61 -10.54
CA ARG A 268 -1.06 11.54 -11.08
C ARG A 268 -0.13 10.95 -10.02
N ALA A 269 0.60 11.79 -9.30
CA ALA A 269 1.51 11.35 -8.25
C ALA A 269 0.78 10.56 -7.15
N THR A 270 -0.43 10.99 -6.76
CA THR A 270 -1.26 10.25 -5.81
C THR A 270 -1.62 8.88 -6.33
N THR A 271 -1.93 8.76 -7.61
CA THR A 271 -2.24 7.46 -8.20
C THR A 271 -1.03 6.55 -8.25
N HIS A 272 0.11 7.08 -8.69
CA HIS A 272 1.37 6.34 -8.80
C HIS A 272 1.79 5.79 -7.43
N GLU A 273 2.01 6.67 -6.46
CA GLU A 273 2.55 6.30 -5.14
C GLU A 273 1.60 5.37 -4.37
N MET A 274 0.28 5.59 -4.48
CA MET A 274 -0.72 4.74 -3.86
C MET A 274 -0.73 3.33 -4.45
N SER A 275 -0.43 3.17 -5.74
CA SER A 275 -0.42 1.86 -6.40
C SER A 275 0.57 0.91 -5.73
N HIS A 276 1.75 1.40 -5.30
CA HIS A 276 2.73 0.59 -4.58
C HIS A 276 2.19 0.01 -3.26
N LEU A 277 1.27 0.69 -2.57
CA LEU A 277 0.66 0.15 -1.36
C LEU A 277 -0.21 -1.08 -1.66
N VAL A 278 -1.02 -1.00 -2.73
CA VAL A 278 -1.90 -2.11 -3.15
C VAL A 278 -1.08 -3.27 -3.71
N ILE A 279 -0.08 -2.97 -4.53
CA ILE A 279 0.85 -3.96 -5.08
C ILE A 279 1.57 -4.69 -3.94
N HIS A 280 2.08 -3.95 -2.95
CA HIS A 280 2.74 -4.56 -1.80
C HIS A 280 1.80 -5.48 -1.03
N GLN A 281 0.59 -5.04 -0.69
CA GLN A 281 -0.38 -5.90 0.02
C GLN A 281 -0.68 -7.18 -0.77
N ALA A 282 -0.84 -7.08 -2.09
CA ALA A 282 -1.16 -8.22 -2.95
C ALA A 282 0.01 -9.19 -3.17
N THR A 283 1.25 -8.79 -2.91
CA THR A 283 2.45 -9.57 -3.26
C THR A 283 3.45 -9.74 -2.12
N ASP A 284 3.12 -9.28 -0.91
CA ASP A 284 4.00 -9.34 0.25
C ASP A 284 4.38 -10.79 0.58
N ASN A 285 5.69 -11.04 0.68
CA ASN A 285 6.24 -12.34 1.00
C ASN A 285 7.65 -12.21 1.59
N PRO A 286 8.11 -13.18 2.40
CA PRO A 286 9.40 -13.09 3.08
C PRO A 286 10.60 -13.50 2.20
N TYR A 287 10.40 -13.82 0.92
CA TYR A 287 11.41 -14.42 0.06
C TYR A 287 12.03 -13.42 -0.93
N ARG A 288 11.21 -12.83 -1.81
CA ARG A 288 11.67 -11.91 -2.85
C ARG A 288 10.57 -10.95 -3.29
N GLY A 289 10.96 -9.73 -3.67
CA GLY A 289 10.03 -8.75 -4.24
C GLY A 289 9.75 -8.97 -5.72
N LEU A 290 8.77 -8.23 -6.22
CA LEU A 290 8.47 -8.09 -7.65
C LEU A 290 9.67 -7.53 -8.43
N PRO A 291 9.81 -7.89 -9.73
CA PRO A 291 10.67 -7.15 -10.65
C PRO A 291 10.28 -5.67 -10.65
N ARG A 292 11.28 -4.78 -10.58
CA ARG A 292 11.03 -3.33 -10.53
C ARG A 292 10.18 -2.83 -11.70
N TRP A 293 10.43 -3.32 -12.92
CA TRP A 293 9.62 -2.96 -14.08
C TRP A 293 8.13 -3.27 -13.93
N LEU A 294 7.77 -4.31 -13.17
CA LEU A 294 6.38 -4.68 -12.97
C LEU A 294 5.71 -3.80 -11.91
N ASP A 295 6.39 -3.56 -10.78
CA ASP A 295 5.92 -2.66 -9.72
C ASP A 295 5.73 -1.22 -10.24
N GLU A 296 6.79 -0.65 -10.85
CA GLU A 296 6.76 0.70 -11.44
C GLU A 296 5.83 0.76 -12.66
N GLY A 297 5.78 -0.31 -13.46
CA GLY A 297 4.93 -0.37 -14.64
C GLY A 297 3.45 -0.37 -14.31
N ILE A 298 3.03 -1.06 -13.24
CA ILE A 298 1.64 -1.02 -12.76
C ILE A 298 1.30 0.37 -12.23
N ALA A 299 2.21 1.01 -11.49
CA ALA A 299 2.02 2.37 -11.00
C ALA A 299 1.84 3.37 -12.16
N VAL A 300 2.70 3.30 -13.19
CA VAL A 300 2.60 4.13 -14.41
C VAL A 300 1.34 3.82 -15.21
N TYR A 301 0.98 2.55 -15.38
CA TYR A 301 -0.28 2.16 -16.05
C TYR A 301 -1.51 2.75 -15.36
N ASN A 302 -1.51 2.79 -14.02
CA ASN A 302 -2.64 3.31 -13.26
C ASN A 302 -2.76 4.86 -13.34
N GLU A 303 -1.67 5.56 -13.70
CA GLU A 303 -1.74 7.02 -13.94
C GLU A 303 -2.69 7.37 -15.09
N ASP A 304 -2.64 6.59 -16.17
CA ASP A 304 -3.51 6.66 -17.36
C ASP A 304 -3.45 5.30 -18.10
N THR A 305 -4.57 4.58 -18.13
CA THR A 305 -4.67 3.21 -18.68
C THR A 305 -4.64 3.15 -20.21
N GLU A 306 -4.88 4.29 -20.87
CA GLU A 306 -5.00 4.38 -22.32
C GLU A 306 -3.66 4.73 -22.96
N GLN A 307 -2.90 5.63 -22.33
CA GLN A 307 -1.71 6.21 -22.93
C GLN A 307 -0.64 6.57 -21.91
N LEU A 308 0.63 6.50 -22.34
CA LEU A 308 1.73 7.08 -21.57
C LEU A 308 1.56 8.60 -21.51
N VAL A 309 1.79 9.17 -20.34
CA VAL A 309 1.77 10.62 -20.13
C VAL A 309 2.93 11.32 -20.87
N ASP A 310 2.79 12.63 -21.09
CA ASP A 310 3.71 13.46 -21.88
C ASP A 310 5.18 13.40 -21.41
N ASP A 311 5.42 13.10 -20.13
CA ASP A 311 6.76 12.99 -19.55
C ASP A 311 7.50 11.70 -20.02
N PHE A 312 6.75 10.69 -20.46
CA PHE A 312 7.25 9.36 -20.85
C PHE A 312 7.12 9.11 -22.35
N ALA A 313 5.96 9.43 -22.94
CA ALA A 313 5.63 9.03 -24.31
C ALA A 313 6.67 9.46 -25.36
N PRO A 314 7.16 10.71 -25.40
CA PRO A 314 8.12 11.13 -26.42
C PRO A 314 9.48 10.40 -26.30
N ILE A 315 9.89 10.08 -25.07
CA ILE A 315 11.17 9.40 -24.80
C ILE A 315 11.07 7.93 -25.19
N PHE A 316 9.96 7.28 -24.82
CA PHE A 316 9.66 5.92 -25.21
C PHE A 316 9.58 5.77 -26.74
N ASP A 317 8.82 6.63 -27.41
CA ASP A 317 8.65 6.62 -28.88
C ASP A 317 9.99 6.78 -29.61
N GLU A 318 10.87 7.65 -29.12
CA GLU A 318 12.20 7.83 -29.71
C GLU A 318 13.08 6.59 -29.51
N ALA A 319 13.03 5.97 -28.34
CA ALA A 319 13.75 4.72 -28.06
C ALA A 319 13.23 3.56 -28.94
N VAL A 320 11.92 3.47 -29.18
CA VAL A 320 11.32 2.52 -30.13
C VAL A 320 11.89 2.75 -31.54
N LYS A 321 11.82 3.99 -32.05
CA LYS A 321 12.32 4.34 -33.41
C LYS A 321 13.80 4.00 -33.60
N ARG A 322 14.61 4.14 -32.55
CA ARG A 322 16.05 3.86 -32.58
C ARG A 322 16.41 2.41 -32.23
N ASN A 323 15.44 1.59 -31.85
CA ASN A 323 15.66 0.25 -31.33
C ASN A 323 16.61 0.25 -30.10
N GLU A 324 16.38 1.21 -29.19
CA GLU A 324 17.19 1.46 -27.98
C GLU A 324 16.42 1.15 -26.68
N LEU A 325 15.38 0.32 -26.75
CA LEU A 325 14.66 -0.17 -25.57
C LEU A 325 15.57 -0.98 -24.64
N MET A 326 15.33 -0.87 -23.34
CA MET A 326 16.02 -1.67 -22.32
C MET A 326 15.46 -3.10 -22.30
N THR A 327 16.24 -4.08 -21.85
CA THR A 327 15.68 -5.43 -21.59
C THR A 327 14.92 -5.42 -20.26
N LEU A 328 13.92 -6.30 -20.09
CA LEU A 328 13.21 -6.44 -18.81
C LEU A 328 14.15 -6.90 -17.68
N ARG A 329 15.20 -7.69 -18.01
CA ARG A 329 16.26 -8.03 -17.05
C ARG A 329 17.01 -6.78 -16.56
N THR A 330 17.28 -5.82 -17.45
CA THR A 330 17.84 -4.51 -17.08
C THR A 330 16.86 -3.72 -16.22
N LEU A 331 15.59 -3.66 -16.61
CA LEU A 331 14.54 -2.94 -15.89
C LEU A 331 14.14 -3.61 -14.56
N SER A 332 14.62 -4.83 -14.28
CA SER A 332 14.47 -5.47 -12.97
C SER A 332 15.46 -4.92 -11.93
N SER A 333 16.50 -4.20 -12.38
CA SER A 333 17.50 -3.55 -11.51
C SER A 333 17.08 -2.11 -11.16
N PRO A 334 17.73 -1.45 -10.18
CA PRO A 334 17.48 -0.04 -9.93
C PRO A 334 17.55 0.80 -11.21
N PHE A 335 16.55 1.64 -11.41
CA PHE A 335 16.48 2.48 -12.60
C PHE A 335 17.68 3.45 -12.68
N PRO A 336 18.10 3.83 -13.90
CA PRO A 336 19.25 4.70 -14.09
C PRO A 336 19.10 6.04 -13.36
N GLY A 337 20.19 6.58 -12.82
CA GLY A 337 20.19 7.92 -12.22
C GLY A 337 20.17 9.06 -13.24
N ASP A 338 20.36 8.78 -14.52
CA ASP A 338 20.18 9.75 -15.60
C ASP A 338 18.67 9.97 -15.84
N PRO A 339 18.15 11.21 -15.77
CA PRO A 339 16.72 11.47 -15.86
C PRO A 339 16.05 11.00 -17.15
N LEU A 340 16.73 11.09 -18.30
CA LEU A 340 16.15 10.66 -19.57
C LEU A 340 16.04 9.13 -19.62
N LEU A 341 17.08 8.43 -19.16
CA LEU A 341 17.04 6.98 -19.07
C LEU A 341 16.07 6.49 -17.98
N ALA A 342 15.91 7.23 -16.89
CA ALA A 342 14.90 6.95 -15.87
C ALA A 342 13.49 7.06 -16.45
N ASN A 343 13.16 8.17 -17.14
CA ASN A 343 11.86 8.34 -17.78
C ASN A 343 11.60 7.28 -18.86
N LEU A 344 12.64 6.86 -19.60
CA LEU A 344 12.53 5.72 -20.51
C LEU A 344 12.19 4.43 -19.73
N ALA A 345 12.85 4.18 -18.61
CA ALA A 345 12.60 2.99 -17.78
C ALA A 345 11.16 2.96 -17.24
N TYR A 346 10.65 4.06 -16.69
CA TYR A 346 9.25 4.19 -16.25
C TYR A 346 8.27 4.02 -17.41
N GLY A 347 8.44 4.80 -18.49
CA GLY A 347 7.57 4.75 -19.66
C GLY A 347 7.53 3.37 -20.32
N GLN A 348 8.69 2.75 -20.50
CA GLN A 348 8.77 1.40 -21.06
C GLN A 348 8.12 0.37 -20.13
N SER A 349 8.32 0.47 -18.82
CA SER A 349 7.69 -0.42 -17.84
C SER A 349 6.17 -0.34 -17.89
N GLY A 350 5.61 0.87 -17.93
CA GLY A 350 4.17 1.09 -18.11
C GLY A 350 3.64 0.53 -19.43
N ALA A 351 4.37 0.74 -20.53
CA ALA A 351 4.00 0.19 -21.84
C ALA A 351 4.02 -1.35 -21.88
N VAL A 352 4.97 -1.99 -21.18
CA VAL A 352 5.03 -3.46 -21.07
C VAL A 352 3.85 -3.97 -20.24
N VAL A 353 3.51 -3.32 -19.12
CA VAL A 353 2.34 -3.70 -18.32
C VAL A 353 1.05 -3.56 -19.11
N LYS A 354 0.88 -2.45 -19.83
CA LYS A 354 -0.23 -2.28 -20.76
C LYS A 354 -0.28 -3.39 -21.80
N PHE A 355 0.85 -3.73 -22.41
CA PHE A 355 0.93 -4.84 -23.37
C PHE A 355 0.51 -6.17 -22.74
N ILE A 356 0.90 -6.46 -21.49
CA ILE A 356 0.49 -7.68 -20.79
C ILE A 356 -1.03 -7.70 -20.59
N ILE A 357 -1.61 -6.60 -20.11
CA ILE A 357 -3.06 -6.49 -19.87
C ILE A 357 -3.83 -6.60 -21.19
N ASP A 358 -3.43 -5.86 -22.23
CA ASP A 358 -4.09 -5.86 -23.54
C ASP A 358 -3.98 -7.22 -24.26
N THR A 359 -2.88 -7.96 -24.06
CA THR A 359 -2.62 -9.23 -24.77
C THR A 359 -3.13 -10.47 -24.02
N TYR A 360 -2.93 -10.51 -22.70
CA TYR A 360 -3.22 -11.68 -21.87
C TYR A 360 -4.44 -11.51 -20.98
N GLY A 361 -4.92 -10.27 -20.79
CA GLY A 361 -6.09 -9.95 -19.97
C GLY A 361 -5.79 -9.73 -18.49
N PRO A 362 -6.72 -9.09 -17.76
CA PRO A 362 -6.59 -8.81 -16.33
C PRO A 362 -6.44 -10.08 -15.49
N GLU A 363 -7.08 -11.18 -15.88
CA GLU A 363 -6.99 -12.45 -15.14
C GLU A 363 -5.57 -13.02 -15.14
N LYS A 364 -4.83 -12.85 -16.25
CA LYS A 364 -3.45 -13.29 -16.36
C LYS A 364 -2.48 -12.39 -15.62
N MET A 365 -2.75 -11.09 -15.56
CA MET A 365 -2.02 -10.18 -14.68
C MET A 365 -2.22 -10.56 -13.20
N ALA A 366 -3.46 -10.80 -12.79
CA ALA A 366 -3.78 -11.23 -11.42
C ALA A 366 -3.12 -12.57 -11.06
N GLU A 367 -3.14 -13.54 -11.98
CA GLU A 367 -2.45 -14.83 -11.82
C GLU A 367 -0.94 -14.61 -11.63
N LEU A 368 -0.31 -13.78 -12.47
CA LEU A 368 1.12 -13.44 -12.36
C LEU A 368 1.47 -12.86 -10.99
N LEU A 369 0.71 -11.88 -10.50
CA LEU A 369 0.94 -11.25 -9.21
C LEU A 369 0.71 -12.24 -8.05
N SER A 370 -0.29 -13.12 -8.15
CA SER A 370 -0.50 -14.17 -7.15
C SER A 370 0.66 -15.16 -7.05
N ILE A 371 1.31 -15.49 -8.17
CA ILE A 371 2.49 -16.37 -8.17
C ILE A 371 3.71 -15.65 -7.58
N PHE A 372 3.84 -14.33 -7.78
CA PHE A 372 4.85 -13.53 -7.10
C PHE A 372 4.61 -13.43 -5.58
N ALA A 373 3.36 -13.39 -5.13
CA ALA A 373 3.01 -13.44 -3.71
C ALA A 373 3.49 -14.73 -3.02
N GLU A 374 3.72 -15.81 -3.78
CA GLU A 374 4.31 -17.06 -3.27
C GLU A 374 5.85 -17.03 -3.22
N GLY A 375 6.49 -15.97 -3.70
CA GLY A 375 7.95 -15.80 -3.71
C GLY A 375 8.67 -16.47 -4.90
N SER A 376 7.94 -16.76 -5.99
CA SER A 376 8.45 -17.42 -7.20
C SER A 376 9.49 -16.60 -7.95
N LEU A 377 10.42 -17.25 -8.66
CA LEU A 377 11.41 -16.58 -9.52
C LEU A 377 10.75 -15.95 -10.77
N ASP A 378 11.40 -14.93 -11.36
CA ASP A 378 10.79 -14.15 -12.46
C ASP A 378 10.44 -15.00 -13.68
N ASP A 379 11.38 -15.79 -14.19
CA ASP A 379 11.16 -16.64 -15.36
C ASP A 379 10.09 -17.71 -15.06
N GLU A 380 10.08 -18.30 -13.86
CA GLU A 380 9.08 -19.30 -13.45
C GLU A 380 7.67 -18.69 -13.34
N ALA A 381 7.56 -17.50 -12.77
CA ALA A 381 6.28 -16.79 -12.62
C ALA A 381 5.70 -16.41 -13.99
N LEU A 382 6.53 -15.85 -14.88
CA LEU A 382 6.13 -15.48 -16.24
C LEU A 382 5.78 -16.72 -17.08
N GLU A 383 6.57 -17.80 -16.99
CA GLU A 383 6.29 -19.04 -17.72
C GLU A 383 4.97 -19.67 -17.26
N THR A 384 4.70 -19.64 -15.96
CA THR A 384 3.47 -20.20 -15.39
C THR A 384 2.24 -19.38 -15.78
N ALA A 385 2.29 -18.05 -15.60
CA ALA A 385 1.13 -17.19 -15.86
C ALA A 385 0.91 -16.93 -17.35
N LEU A 386 1.97 -16.56 -18.08
CA LEU A 386 1.90 -16.03 -19.44
C LEU A 386 2.42 -17.02 -20.51
N GLY A 387 3.07 -18.11 -20.11
CA GLY A 387 3.65 -19.10 -21.04
C GLY A 387 4.95 -18.67 -21.70
N VAL A 388 5.58 -17.59 -21.22
CA VAL A 388 6.86 -17.06 -21.72
C VAL A 388 7.79 -16.75 -20.56
N ASN A 389 9.09 -16.91 -20.75
CA ASN A 389 10.08 -16.38 -19.82
C ASN A 389 10.33 -14.88 -20.08
N MET A 390 11.25 -14.26 -19.34
CA MET A 390 11.57 -12.84 -19.46
C MET A 390 12.01 -12.45 -20.88
N ASP A 391 12.88 -13.25 -21.51
CA ASP A 391 13.38 -12.97 -22.86
C ASP A 391 12.27 -13.15 -23.92
N GLY A 392 11.38 -14.12 -23.70
CA GLY A 392 10.17 -14.34 -24.51
C GLY A 392 9.17 -13.19 -24.41
N LEU A 393 8.97 -12.63 -23.21
CA LEU A 393 8.12 -11.45 -23.00
C LEU A 393 8.74 -10.20 -23.64
N ASP A 394 10.04 -9.98 -23.47
CA ASP A 394 10.80 -8.92 -24.17
C ASP A 394 10.58 -9.01 -25.68
N ASN A 395 10.72 -10.22 -26.26
CA ASN A 395 10.55 -10.43 -27.70
C ASN A 395 9.09 -10.26 -28.15
N ALA A 396 8.11 -10.70 -27.37
CA ALA A 396 6.70 -10.51 -27.69
C ALA A 396 6.32 -9.03 -27.70
N PHE A 397 6.78 -8.27 -26.70
CA PHE A 397 6.58 -6.82 -26.64
C PHE A 397 7.30 -6.10 -27.78
N ARG A 398 8.54 -6.47 -28.10
CA ARG A 398 9.28 -5.89 -29.22
C ARG A 398 8.59 -6.17 -30.56
N ALA A 399 8.05 -7.38 -30.74
CA ALA A 399 7.31 -7.75 -31.94
C ALA A 399 6.03 -6.93 -32.12
N SER A 400 5.29 -6.63 -31.03
CA SER A 400 4.09 -5.78 -31.11
C SER A 400 4.40 -4.34 -31.55
N LEU A 401 5.65 -3.90 -31.35
CA LEU A 401 6.17 -2.61 -31.80
C LEU A 401 6.87 -2.67 -33.18
N GLY A 402 6.91 -3.84 -33.83
CA GLY A 402 7.59 -4.04 -35.11
C GLY A 402 9.13 -4.05 -35.03
N LEU A 403 9.69 -4.30 -33.85
CA LEU A 403 11.14 -4.37 -33.61
C LEU A 403 11.66 -5.82 -33.76
N PRO A 404 12.95 -6.00 -34.12
CA PRO A 404 13.57 -7.33 -34.16
C PRO A 404 13.70 -7.94 -32.74
N PRO A 405 13.77 -9.27 -32.61
CA PRO A 405 14.02 -9.92 -31.32
C PRO A 405 15.39 -9.55 -30.75
N LEU A 406 15.57 -9.73 -29.45
CA LEU A 406 16.84 -9.51 -28.77
C LEU A 406 17.94 -10.44 -29.34
N PRO A 407 19.18 -9.95 -29.50
CA PRO A 407 20.27 -10.78 -30.01
C PRO A 407 20.47 -12.05 -29.19
N GLY A 408 20.49 -13.21 -29.86
CA GLY A 408 20.75 -14.51 -29.21
C GLY A 408 19.53 -15.20 -28.58
N THR A 409 18.33 -14.60 -28.65
CA THR A 409 17.09 -15.11 -28.01
C THR A 409 16.00 -15.48 -29.01
N ALA A 410 16.33 -15.55 -30.30
CA ALA A 410 15.34 -15.72 -31.38
C ALA A 410 14.51 -17.02 -31.29
N ASN A 411 14.95 -18.00 -30.49
CA ASN A 411 14.22 -19.26 -30.27
C ASN A 411 13.27 -19.22 -29.06
N ASP A 412 13.28 -18.14 -28.26
CA ASP A 412 12.51 -18.02 -27.00
C ASP A 412 11.19 -17.24 -27.18
N ALA A 413 10.83 -16.86 -28.40
CA ALA A 413 9.55 -16.23 -28.69
C ALA A 413 8.39 -17.26 -28.67
N PRO A 414 7.21 -16.91 -28.12
CA PRO A 414 6.06 -17.81 -28.14
C PRO A 414 5.56 -18.07 -29.57
N ALA A 415 4.99 -19.26 -29.77
CA ALA A 415 4.20 -19.57 -30.96
C ALA A 415 2.95 -18.67 -31.00
N GLU A 416 2.82 -17.90 -32.08
CA GLU A 416 1.67 -17.07 -32.51
C GLU A 416 0.72 -16.57 -31.40
N VAL A 417 0.87 -15.29 -31.03
CA VAL A 417 -0.13 -14.52 -30.28
C VAL A 417 -1.49 -14.65 -31.00
N PRO A 418 -2.60 -15.00 -30.31
CA PRO A 418 -3.91 -15.04 -30.93
C PRO A 418 -4.26 -13.66 -31.47
N THR A 419 -4.16 -13.49 -32.78
CA THR A 419 -4.62 -12.27 -33.45
C THR A 419 -6.12 -12.41 -33.62
N GLU A 420 -6.91 -11.50 -33.05
CA GLU A 420 -8.34 -11.43 -33.33
C GLU A 420 -8.51 -11.12 -34.83
N GLU A 421 -8.98 -12.13 -35.57
CA GLU A 421 -9.08 -12.12 -37.03
C GLU A 421 -10.18 -11.15 -37.47
N ALA A 422 -9.80 -9.95 -37.90
CA ALA A 422 -10.71 -9.05 -38.58
C ALA A 422 -11.13 -9.65 -39.94
N GLU A 423 -12.43 -9.94 -40.11
CA GLU A 423 -12.98 -10.47 -41.36
C GLU A 423 -12.61 -9.57 -42.56
N PRO A 424 -12.03 -10.13 -43.65
CA PRO A 424 -11.75 -9.33 -44.83
C PRO A 424 -13.01 -9.17 -45.68
N ALA A 425 -13.38 -7.91 -45.91
CA ALA A 425 -14.30 -7.52 -46.96
C ALA A 425 -13.77 -7.92 -48.35
N SER A 426 -14.67 -8.39 -49.20
CA SER A 426 -14.42 -8.89 -50.57
C SER A 426 -13.55 -7.99 -51.44
N ALA A 427 -12.59 -8.60 -52.14
CA ALA A 427 -12.03 -8.06 -53.38
C ALA A 427 -11.95 -9.17 -54.45
N GLU A 428 -12.48 -8.81 -55.62
CA GLU A 428 -12.62 -9.60 -56.84
C GLU A 428 -11.29 -9.92 -57.54
N MET A 429 -11.37 -10.96 -58.38
CA MET A 429 -10.31 -11.65 -59.11
C MET A 429 -9.44 -10.79 -60.06
N ALA A 430 -8.15 -11.13 -60.12
CA ALA A 430 -7.41 -11.28 -61.38
C ALA A 430 -6.22 -12.23 -61.21
N ASN A 431 -6.15 -13.25 -62.08
CA ASN A 431 -5.17 -14.35 -62.10
C ASN A 431 -4.07 -14.09 -63.19
N PRO A 432 -3.02 -14.93 -63.33
CA PRO A 432 -1.62 -14.50 -63.28
C PRO A 432 -0.89 -14.55 -64.64
N VAL A 433 0.37 -14.10 -64.65
CA VAL A 433 1.35 -14.39 -65.72
C VAL A 433 2.64 -14.94 -65.10
N GLU A 434 2.99 -16.16 -65.51
CA GLU A 434 4.27 -16.84 -65.31
C GLU A 434 5.39 -16.19 -66.15
N SER A 435 6.62 -16.19 -65.63
CA SER A 435 7.83 -16.34 -66.45
C SER A 435 9.00 -16.87 -65.62
N SER A 436 9.71 -17.81 -66.22
CA SER A 436 10.62 -18.80 -65.66
C SER A 436 12.11 -18.49 -65.84
N GLY A 437 12.90 -18.68 -64.77
CA GLY A 437 14.30 -19.18 -64.68
C GLY A 437 15.47 -18.39 -65.34
N PRO A 438 16.75 -18.81 -65.16
CA PRO A 438 17.30 -19.82 -64.25
C PRO A 438 18.54 -19.38 -63.40
N THR A 439 18.89 -20.22 -62.43
CA THR A 439 20.12 -20.25 -61.60
C THR A 439 21.40 -20.47 -62.42
N PRO A 440 22.57 -20.02 -61.92
CA PRO A 440 23.63 -21.00 -61.65
C PRO A 440 24.47 -20.74 -60.37
N GLN A 441 24.85 -21.84 -59.72
CA GLN A 441 25.99 -22.07 -58.80
C GLN A 441 26.62 -23.41 -59.31
N PRO A 442 27.91 -23.80 -59.15
CA PRO A 442 28.86 -23.49 -58.06
C PRO A 442 30.33 -23.22 -58.47
N GLU A 443 31.17 -22.78 -57.53
CA GLU A 443 32.46 -23.45 -57.25
C GLU A 443 33.17 -22.91 -55.99
N ALA A 444 33.94 -23.82 -55.40
CA ALA A 444 34.60 -23.73 -54.10
C ALA A 444 36.00 -23.09 -54.18
N GLY A 445 36.46 -22.50 -53.06
CA GLY A 445 37.83 -22.03 -52.87
C GLY A 445 38.21 -22.03 -51.39
N GLN A 446 39.38 -22.59 -51.08
CA GLN A 446 39.82 -23.08 -49.78
C GLN A 446 40.42 -22.01 -48.84
N SER A 447 40.30 -22.28 -47.53
CA SER A 447 41.32 -22.21 -46.46
C SER A 447 42.36 -21.06 -46.42
N SER A 448 42.37 -20.30 -45.31
CA SER A 448 43.61 -20.00 -44.58
C SER A 448 43.34 -19.68 -43.10
N ALA A 449 44.18 -20.24 -42.24
CA ALA A 449 44.27 -20.00 -40.80
C ALA A 449 45.32 -18.91 -40.47
N ALA A 450 45.37 -18.54 -39.17
CA ALA A 450 46.26 -17.59 -38.47
C ALA A 450 45.83 -16.11 -38.58
N GLU A 451 45.84 -15.26 -37.55
CA GLU A 451 46.65 -15.23 -36.31
C GLU A 451 45.97 -14.31 -35.25
N LEU A 452 46.13 -14.64 -33.97
CA LEU A 452 45.76 -13.80 -32.81
C LEU A 452 46.73 -12.62 -32.67
N PRO A 453 46.26 -11.42 -32.28
CA PRO A 453 47.11 -10.46 -31.58
C PRO A 453 46.71 -10.26 -30.11
N ALA A 454 47.76 -9.99 -29.34
CA ALA A 454 47.88 -9.86 -27.90
C ALA A 454 46.92 -8.92 -27.16
N GLU A 455 46.73 -9.31 -25.90
CA GLU A 455 46.17 -8.60 -24.75
C GLU A 455 46.84 -7.22 -24.49
N PRO A 456 46.07 -6.14 -24.27
CA PRO A 456 46.60 -4.90 -23.71
C PRO A 456 46.51 -4.88 -22.18
N ALA A 457 47.59 -4.39 -21.56
CA ALA A 457 47.79 -4.18 -20.12
C ALA A 457 46.71 -3.28 -19.46
N PRO A 458 46.50 -3.40 -18.14
CA PRO A 458 45.39 -2.75 -17.44
C PRO A 458 45.60 -1.23 -17.30
N PRO A 459 44.53 -0.41 -17.40
CA PRO A 459 44.62 1.01 -17.09
C PRO A 459 44.59 1.26 -15.57
N ALA A 460 45.30 2.31 -15.18
CA ALA A 460 45.53 2.78 -13.82
C ALA A 460 44.27 3.29 -13.09
N GLU A 461 44.33 3.24 -11.75
CA GLU A 461 43.32 3.74 -10.81
C GLU A 461 42.90 5.20 -11.09
N PRO A 462 41.59 5.52 -11.10
CA PRO A 462 41.14 6.90 -11.15
C PRO A 462 41.17 7.55 -9.76
N LYS A 463 41.87 8.68 -9.71
CA LYS A 463 41.87 9.65 -8.60
C LYS A 463 40.45 10.21 -8.39
N SER A 464 40.07 10.30 -7.12
CA SER A 464 38.87 10.97 -6.61
C SER A 464 38.74 12.41 -7.10
N SER A 465 37.56 12.79 -7.61
CA SER A 465 37.13 14.18 -7.82
C SER A 465 35.59 14.23 -7.74
N PRO A 466 35.02 15.40 -7.40
CA PRO A 466 33.89 15.50 -6.47
C PRO A 466 32.53 15.18 -7.09
N LEU A 467 31.60 14.77 -6.22
CA LEU A 467 30.20 14.44 -6.47
C LEU A 467 29.52 15.47 -7.40
N GLY A 468 28.96 14.97 -8.51
CA GLY A 468 27.99 15.69 -9.33
C GLY A 468 26.56 15.31 -8.92
N LEU A 469 25.72 16.33 -8.74
CA LEU A 469 24.27 16.24 -8.50
C LEU A 469 23.53 15.66 -9.73
N PRO A 470 22.42 14.93 -9.52
CA PRO A 470 21.30 14.91 -10.46
C PRO A 470 19.98 15.37 -9.82
N CYS A 471 19.20 16.12 -10.61
CA CYS A 471 18.02 16.91 -10.25
C CYS A 471 16.82 16.52 -11.15
N LEU A 472 15.61 16.75 -10.64
CA LEU A 472 14.28 16.35 -11.10
C LEU A 472 14.00 16.36 -12.62
N ALA A 473 13.17 15.39 -13.04
CA ALA A 473 12.18 15.61 -14.10
C ALA A 473 10.98 16.40 -13.51
N GLY A 474 10.64 17.54 -14.10
CA GLY A 474 9.34 18.18 -13.91
C GLY A 474 9.22 19.36 -12.94
N LEU A 475 10.16 20.31 -12.89
CA LEU A 475 9.88 21.66 -12.34
C LEU A 475 10.59 22.75 -13.16
N LEU A 476 9.80 23.62 -13.80
CA LEU A 476 10.27 24.81 -14.51
C LEU A 476 9.89 26.05 -13.68
N PRO A 477 10.83 26.79 -13.07
CA PRO A 477 10.51 28.04 -12.40
C PRO A 477 10.60 29.22 -13.40
N LEU A 478 9.46 29.84 -13.67
CA LEU A 478 9.36 31.13 -14.36
C LEU A 478 9.62 32.25 -13.34
N ALA A 479 10.88 32.67 -13.21
CA ALA A 479 11.25 33.85 -12.42
C ALA A 479 11.09 35.13 -13.26
N ILE A 480 10.05 35.93 -12.97
CA ILE A 480 9.88 37.28 -13.51
C ILE A 480 10.71 38.25 -12.66
N PHE A 481 11.76 38.83 -13.24
CA PHE A 481 12.54 39.92 -12.66
C PHE A 481 11.75 41.23 -12.69
N GLY A 482 11.25 41.66 -11.54
CA GLY A 482 10.77 43.03 -11.31
C GLY A 482 11.92 43.96 -10.96
N VAL A 483 12.37 44.77 -11.92
CA VAL A 483 13.32 45.87 -11.69
C VAL A 483 12.57 47.04 -11.04
N ALA A 484 12.87 47.35 -9.77
CA ALA A 484 12.46 48.59 -9.13
C ALA A 484 13.70 49.47 -8.88
N VAL A 485 13.86 50.47 -9.74
CA VAL A 485 14.75 51.62 -9.58
C VAL A 485 14.13 52.58 -8.58
N ILE A 486 14.79 52.87 -7.46
CA ILE A 486 14.56 54.11 -6.71
C ILE A 486 15.90 54.73 -6.30
N MET A 487 16.22 55.87 -6.93
CA MET A 487 17.26 56.79 -6.48
C MET A 487 16.73 57.72 -5.38
N ARG A 488 17.41 57.68 -4.23
CA ARG A 488 17.91 58.79 -3.39
C ARG A 488 17.06 60.07 -3.14
N LYS A 489 16.69 60.21 -1.85
CA LYS A 489 16.69 61.41 -0.98
C LYS A 489 16.08 62.73 -1.49
N LEU A 490 14.81 62.96 -1.14
CA LEU A 490 14.30 64.01 -0.22
C LEU A 490 12.80 63.82 -0.04
#